data_AF-A0A352NJE9-F1
#
_entry.id   AF-A0A352NJE9-F1
#
_cell.length_a   1.000
_cell.length_b   1.000
_cell.length_c   1.000
_cell.angle_alpha   90.00
_cell.angle_beta   90.00
_cell.angle_gamma   90.00
#
_symmetry.space_group_name_H-M   'P 1'
#
loop_
_entity.id
_entity.type
_entity.pdbx_description
1 polymer ?
#
loop_
_entity_poly.entity_id
_entity_poly.type
_entity_poly.pdbx_seq_one_letter_code
_entity_poly.pdbx_strand_id
1 'polypeptide(L)'
;LGTKLGLNPQTLFDVIRASSGDSYALAAKMPHFTFKGNFAPGFTVDLQYKDLELAIQTAKELKVPMLLTNTVQQIFEQARAAGLGREDICAVIKPLEELLGIEVRS
;
A
#
# COMPACT_ATOMS: atom_id res chain seq x y z
N LEU A 1 -10.06 -7.10 4.66
CA LEU A 1 -11.45 -7.65 4.62
C LEU A 1 -11.45 -9.17 4.44
N GLY A 2 -10.94 -9.72 3.33
CA GLY A 2 -10.96 -11.16 3.10
C GLY A 2 -10.31 -11.98 4.22
N THR A 3 -9.13 -11.58 4.69
CA THR A 3 -8.48 -12.21 5.85
C THR A 3 -9.32 -12.13 7.13
N LYS A 4 -10.06 -11.03 7.35
CA LYS A 4 -11.00 -10.88 8.50
C LYS A 4 -12.15 -11.89 8.42
N LEU A 5 -12.56 -12.26 7.21
CA LEU A 5 -13.57 -13.29 6.97
C LEU A 5 -13.01 -14.72 7.08
N GLY A 6 -11.72 -14.89 7.41
CA GLY A 6 -11.07 -16.20 7.50
C GLY A 6 -10.61 -16.77 6.15
N LEU A 7 -10.62 -15.97 5.08
CA LEU A 7 -10.13 -16.41 3.77
C LEU A 7 -8.59 -16.38 3.73
N ASN A 8 -8.01 -17.38 3.06
CA ASN A 8 -6.57 -17.46 2.84
C ASN A 8 -6.10 -16.32 1.90
N PRO A 9 -5.07 -15.53 2.29
CA PRO A 9 -4.59 -14.42 1.46
C PRO A 9 -4.02 -14.82 0.09
N GLN A 10 -3.33 -15.97 -0.03
CA GLN A 10 -2.85 -16.47 -1.32
C GLN A 10 -4.00 -16.82 -2.24
N THR A 11 -5.03 -17.52 -1.76
CA THR A 11 -6.22 -17.83 -2.56
C THR A 11 -6.90 -16.56 -3.07
N LEU A 12 -7.01 -15.52 -2.23
CA LEU A 12 -7.55 -14.22 -2.66
C LEU A 12 -6.66 -13.57 -3.73
N PHE A 13 -5.34 -13.60 -3.55
CA PHE A 13 -4.39 -13.06 -4.51
C PHE A 13 -4.50 -13.77 -5.86
N ASP A 14 -4.56 -15.10 -5.89
CA ASP A 14 -4.67 -15.87 -7.13
C ASP A 14 -5.96 -15.53 -7.89
N VAL A 15 -7.08 -15.39 -7.18
CA VAL A 15 -8.36 -14.99 -7.77
C VAL A 15 -8.31 -13.56 -8.32
N ILE A 16 -7.73 -12.61 -7.59
CA ILE A 16 -7.61 -11.22 -8.05
C ILE A 16 -6.68 -11.13 -9.27
N ARG A 17 -5.55 -11.86 -9.25
CA ARG A 17 -4.59 -11.96 -10.36
C ARG A 17 -5.20 -12.54 -11.64
N ALA A 18 -6.21 -13.39 -11.52
CA ALA A 18 -6.94 -13.97 -12.66
C ALA A 18 -8.17 -13.14 -13.09
N SER A 19 -8.40 -11.98 -12.46
CA SER A 19 -9.59 -11.15 -12.66
C SER A 19 -9.23 -9.72 -13.08
N SER A 20 -10.23 -8.86 -13.26
CA SER A 20 -10.05 -7.45 -13.66
C SER A 20 -9.41 -6.56 -12.58
N GLY A 21 -9.25 -7.05 -11.35
CA GLY A 21 -8.61 -6.34 -10.24
C GLY A 21 -7.09 -6.44 -10.22
N ASP A 22 -6.50 -7.06 -11.24
CA ASP A 22 -5.08 -7.27 -11.32
C ASP A 22 -4.29 -5.96 -11.51
N SER A 23 -3.07 -5.91 -10.96
CA SER A 23 -2.11 -4.84 -11.20
C SER A 23 -0.66 -5.31 -11.02
N TYR A 24 0.27 -4.59 -11.66
CA TYR A 24 1.69 -4.80 -11.45
C TYR A 24 2.09 -4.66 -9.98
N ALA A 25 1.57 -3.64 -9.28
CA ALA A 25 1.87 -3.40 -7.88
C ALA A 25 1.46 -4.61 -7.03
N LEU A 26 0.25 -5.15 -7.21
CA LEU A 26 -0.21 -6.33 -6.49
C LEU A 26 0.74 -7.52 -6.72
N ALA A 27 1.05 -7.82 -7.98
CA ALA A 27 1.88 -8.96 -8.36
C ALA A 27 3.32 -8.86 -7.84
N ALA A 28 3.93 -7.67 -7.94
CA ALA A 28 5.30 -7.44 -7.55
C ALA A 28 5.48 -7.33 -6.03
N LYS A 29 4.42 -6.98 -5.29
CA LYS A 29 4.53 -6.63 -3.88
C LYS A 29 3.99 -7.67 -2.92
N MET A 30 2.80 -8.23 -3.19
CA MET A 30 2.14 -9.12 -2.22
C MET A 30 2.98 -10.36 -1.89
N PRO A 31 3.49 -11.15 -2.86
CA PRO A 31 4.23 -12.39 -2.55
C PRO A 31 5.64 -12.13 -1.99
N HIS A 32 6.21 -10.96 -2.31
CA HIS A 32 7.61 -10.65 -1.99
C HIS A 32 7.79 -9.90 -0.67
N PHE A 33 6.79 -9.11 -0.27
CA PHE A 33 6.86 -8.25 0.93
C PHE A 33 5.75 -8.59 1.91
N THR A 34 4.49 -8.30 1.56
CA THR A 34 3.34 -8.37 2.48
C THR A 34 3.12 -9.77 3.03
N PHE A 35 3.04 -10.79 2.17
CA PHE A 35 2.80 -12.17 2.60
C PHE A 35 3.91 -12.71 3.49
N LYS A 36 5.16 -12.32 3.21
CA LYS A 36 6.34 -12.71 4.00
C LYS A 36 6.48 -11.92 5.30
N GLY A 37 5.67 -10.88 5.53
CA GLY A 37 5.87 -9.94 6.62
C GLY A 37 7.23 -9.22 6.56
N ASN A 38 7.87 -9.19 5.39
CA ASN A 38 9.20 -8.61 5.23
C ASN A 38 9.09 -7.28 4.47
N PHE A 39 9.27 -6.19 5.21
CA PHE A 39 9.17 -4.83 4.69
C PHE A 39 10.54 -4.14 4.62
N ALA A 40 11.62 -4.93 4.52
CA ALA A 40 12.97 -4.40 4.34
C ALA A 40 13.01 -3.38 3.20
N PRO A 41 13.82 -2.31 3.32
CA PRO A 41 13.78 -1.19 2.40
C PRO A 41 14.02 -1.61 0.95
N GLY A 42 13.00 -1.43 0.10
CA GLY A 42 13.09 -1.50 -1.35
C GLY A 42 12.91 -0.10 -1.93
N PHE A 43 11.68 0.20 -2.35
CA PHE A 43 11.27 1.59 -2.62
C PHE A 43 10.52 2.08 -1.38
N THR A 44 10.97 3.15 -0.75
CA THR A 44 10.50 3.48 0.60
C THR A 44 9.18 4.26 0.63
N VAL A 45 8.47 4.18 1.75
CA VAL A 45 7.28 4.99 2.05
C VAL A 45 7.57 6.48 1.87
N ASP A 46 8.70 6.98 2.38
CA ASP A 46 9.09 8.40 2.24
C ASP A 46 9.29 8.81 0.77
N LEU A 47 9.88 7.94 -0.05
CA LEU A 47 10.10 8.22 -1.47
C LEU A 47 8.79 8.29 -2.25
N GLN A 48 7.87 7.33 -1.99
CA GLN A 48 6.55 7.33 -2.61
C GLN A 48 5.71 8.52 -2.17
N TYR A 49 5.77 8.90 -0.89
CA TYR A 49 5.11 10.12 -0.40
C TYR A 49 5.61 11.36 -1.15
N LYS A 50 6.93 11.51 -1.29
CA LYS A 50 7.56 12.62 -2.02
C LYS A 50 7.08 12.68 -3.47
N ASP A 51 7.01 11.54 -4.17
CA ASP A 51 6.52 11.51 -5.55
C ASP A 51 5.03 11.88 -5.66
N LEU A 52 4.19 11.44 -4.70
CA LEU A 52 2.77 11.85 -4.62
C LEU A 52 2.62 13.34 -4.38
N GLU A 53 3.42 13.91 -3.48
CA GLU A 53 3.43 15.35 -3.18
C GLU A 53 3.77 16.17 -4.43
N LEU A 54 4.81 15.79 -5.18
CA LEU A 54 5.18 16.47 -6.42
C LEU A 54 4.06 16.42 -7.48
N ALA A 55 3.42 15.26 -7.64
CA ALA A 55 2.28 15.12 -8.55
C ALA A 55 1.08 16.00 -8.13
N ILE A 56 0.77 16.05 -6.84
CA ILE A 56 -0.32 16.87 -6.29
C ILE A 56 -0.01 18.36 -6.44
N GLN A 57 1.22 18.79 -6.20
CA GLN A 57 1.65 20.19 -6.39
C GLN A 57 1.48 20.61 -7.86
N THR A 58 1.94 19.79 -8.79
CA THR A 58 1.78 20.03 -10.23
C THR A 58 0.30 20.13 -10.63
N ALA A 59 -0.53 19.21 -10.12
CA ALA A 59 -1.96 19.23 -10.40
C ALA A 59 -2.66 20.49 -9.83
N LYS A 60 -2.24 20.99 -8.66
CA LYS A 60 -2.75 22.24 -8.07
C LYS A 60 -2.42 23.44 -8.95
N GLU A 61 -1.19 23.54 -9.46
CA GLU A 61 -0.78 24.62 -10.38
C GLU A 61 -1.65 24.64 -11.64
N LEU A 62 -1.99 23.47 -12.18
CA LEU A 62 -2.82 23.30 -13.37
C LEU A 62 -4.33 23.28 -13.09
N LYS A 63 -4.76 23.40 -11.82
CA LYS A 63 -6.16 23.30 -11.39
C LYS A 63 -6.84 21.98 -11.79
N VAL A 64 -6.07 20.88 -11.81
CA VAL A 64 -6.56 19.53 -12.10
C VAL A 64 -6.89 18.79 -10.79
N PRO A 65 -8.13 18.33 -10.57
CA PRO A 65 -8.48 17.63 -9.33
C PRO A 65 -7.93 16.20 -9.29
N MET A 66 -7.21 15.86 -8.21
CA MET A 66 -6.60 14.53 -8.00
C MET A 66 -7.15 13.84 -6.74
N LEU A 67 -8.46 13.57 -6.70
CA LEU A 67 -9.16 13.13 -5.48
C LEU A 67 -8.55 11.86 -4.84
N LEU A 68 -8.34 10.82 -5.64
CA LEU A 68 -7.76 9.56 -5.16
C LEU A 68 -6.31 9.74 -4.73
N THR A 69 -5.50 10.48 -5.48
CA THR A 69 -4.08 10.72 -5.15
C THR A 69 -3.92 11.47 -3.84
N ASN A 70 -4.76 12.48 -3.57
CA ASN A 70 -4.76 13.18 -2.28
C ASN A 70 -5.10 12.21 -1.14
N THR A 71 -6.09 11.33 -1.33
CA THR A 71 -6.44 10.32 -0.33
C THR A 71 -5.29 9.34 -0.09
N VAL A 72 -4.66 8.84 -1.16
CA VAL A 72 -3.52 7.92 -1.09
C VAL A 72 -2.33 8.60 -0.40
N GLN A 73 -2.04 9.87 -0.68
CA GLN A 73 -1.00 10.61 0.01
C GLN A 73 -1.21 10.60 1.54
N GLN A 74 -2.45 10.78 2.01
CA GLN A 74 -2.74 10.74 3.44
C GLN A 74 -2.53 9.34 4.05
N ILE A 75 -2.75 8.26 3.29
CA ILE A 75 -2.41 6.89 3.72
C ILE A 75 -0.89 6.74 3.88
N PHE A 76 -0.10 7.29 2.95
CA PHE A 76 1.35 7.31 3.09
C PHE A 76 1.81 8.18 4.27
N GLU A 77 1.18 9.34 4.49
CA GLU A 77 1.48 10.20 5.65
C GLU A 77 1.18 9.50 6.97
N GLN A 78 0.08 8.75 7.06
CA GLN A 78 -0.23 7.92 8.23
C GLN A 78 0.89 6.91 8.51
N ALA A 79 1.41 6.24 7.48
CA ALA A 79 2.53 5.30 7.64
C ALA A 79 3.83 6.01 8.07
N ARG A 80 4.11 7.21 7.54
CA ARG A 80 5.25 8.03 7.98
C ARG A 80 5.14 8.43 9.44
N ALA A 81 3.96 8.88 9.87
CA ALA A 81 3.67 9.22 11.26
C ALA A 81 3.81 8.02 12.21
N ALA A 82 3.55 6.81 11.71
CA ALA A 82 3.78 5.55 12.42
C ALA A 82 5.25 5.09 12.43
N GLY A 83 6.19 5.89 11.90
CA GLY A 83 7.63 5.58 11.88
C GLY A 83 8.08 4.64 10.76
N LEU A 84 7.22 4.37 9.77
CA LEU A 84 7.48 3.39 8.70
C LEU A 84 8.16 4.00 7.46
N GLY A 85 8.58 5.27 7.52
CA GLY A 85 9.08 6.03 6.37
C GLY A 85 10.23 5.36 5.59
N ARG A 86 11.08 4.58 6.28
CA ARG A 86 12.22 3.88 5.69
C ARG A 86 11.93 2.45 5.22
N GLU A 87 10.75 1.93 5.50
CA GLU A 87 10.34 0.60 5.03
C GLU A 87 9.85 0.64 3.57
N ASP A 88 9.73 -0.52 2.91
CA ASP A 88 9.13 -0.59 1.57
C ASP A 88 7.71 0.00 1.56
N ILE A 89 7.28 0.56 0.42
CA ILE A 89 5.95 1.14 0.22
C ILE A 89 4.79 0.25 0.70
N CYS A 90 4.96 -1.07 0.75
CA CYS A 90 3.94 -1.99 1.24
C CYS A 90 3.67 -1.88 2.74
N ALA A 91 4.57 -1.26 3.50
CA ALA A 91 4.41 -1.04 4.94
C ALA A 91 3.18 -0.18 5.28
N VAL A 92 2.60 0.53 4.30
CA VAL A 92 1.30 1.21 4.45
C VAL A 92 0.15 0.29 4.87
N ILE A 93 0.31 -1.04 4.75
CA ILE A 93 -0.67 -2.00 5.26
C ILE A 93 -0.62 -2.13 6.78
N LYS A 94 0.55 -1.93 7.42
CA LYS A 94 0.78 -2.19 8.84
C LYS A 94 -0.17 -1.42 9.78
N PRO A 95 -0.45 -0.12 9.57
CA PRO A 95 -1.41 0.59 10.42
C PRO A 95 -2.80 -0.03 10.41
N LEU A 96 -3.23 -0.61 9.27
CA LEU A 96 -4.51 -1.30 9.18
C LEU A 96 -4.47 -2.69 9.84
N GLU A 97 -3.35 -3.41 9.70
CA GLU A 97 -3.14 -4.69 10.39
C GLU A 97 -3.15 -4.52 11.91
N GLU A 98 -2.47 -3.49 12.41
CA GLU A 98 -2.42 -3.12 13.83
C GLU A 98 -3.82 -2.74 14.35
N LEU A 99 -4.53 -1.87 13.64
CA LEU A 99 -5.89 -1.44 14.00
C LEU A 99 -6.87 -2.61 14.14
N LEU A 100 -6.71 -3.65 13.32
CA LEU A 100 -7.64 -4.78 13.27
C LEU A 100 -7.13 -6.02 14.02
N GLY A 101 -5.90 -5.99 14.52
CA GLY A 101 -5.21 -7.13 15.13
C GLY A 101 -5.07 -8.33 14.18
N ILE A 102 -4.92 -8.09 12.88
CA ILE A 102 -4.90 -9.14 11.84
C ILE A 102 -3.81 -8.86 10.84
N GLU A 103 -3.00 -9.87 10.57
CA GLU A 103 -1.95 -9.82 9.56
C GLU A 103 -2.38 -10.49 8.25
N VAL A 104 -1.99 -9.91 7.13
CA VAL A 104 -2.16 -10.48 5.79
C VAL A 104 -0.89 -11.23 5.43
N ARG A 105 -0.80 -12.49 5.86
CA ARG A 105 0.34 -13.40 5.61
C ARG A 105 -0.07 -14.60 4.78
N SER A 106 0.87 -15.14 4.00
CA SER A 106 0.70 -16.42 3.31
C SER A 106 2.01 -17.15 3.12
#